data_AF-A0A6A5H0R7-F1
#
_entry.id   AF-A0A6A5H0R7-F1
#
_cell.length_a   1.000
_cell.length_b   1.000
_cell.length_c   1.000
_cell.angle_alpha   90.00
_cell.angle_beta   90.00
_cell.angle_gamma   90.00
#
_symmetry.space_group_name_H-M   'P 1'
#
loop_
_entity.id
_entity.type
_entity.pdbx_description
1 polymer ?
#
loop_
_entity_poly.entity_id
_entity_poly.type
_entity_poly.pdbx_seq_one_letter_code
_entity_poly.pdbx_strand_id
1 'polypeptide(L)'
;MSSFLFISCLLLVCWLTAEIFIRSPTTSSSSVNEILKKPFDFDEQLSKINSTCLPLRELRELTADLVAGSTAERYNRKLLSFAQRSIGFREMRTVLGFPPIAQWTKYWNPSEEEVKAAPTVEKYYELREAINMDRRWDSQYFFEKQLQSGMDFLDKWVPAVRNIYRRKFEEIRGRPEAKLVLDREEIDYMFGEYKTIKLSVQKAIRKMFEIKEECRHVVGKKLKKNEEKENQNSKFDVNDV
;
A
#
# COMPACT_ATOMS: atom_id res chain seq x y z
N MET A 1 28.51 -67.59 8.06
CA MET A 1 28.75 -67.02 6.71
C MET A 1 27.44 -66.46 6.20
N SER A 2 27.39 -65.16 5.87
CA SER A 2 26.30 -64.42 5.19
C SER A 2 25.85 -63.14 5.92
N SER A 3 26.79 -62.29 6.33
CA SER A 3 26.47 -60.91 6.80
C SER A 3 27.53 -59.86 6.45
N PHE A 4 28.60 -60.23 5.73
CA PHE A 4 29.71 -59.33 5.39
C PHE A 4 29.68 -58.79 3.94
N LEU A 5 28.71 -59.22 3.12
CA LEU A 5 28.62 -58.83 1.71
C LEU A 5 27.69 -57.63 1.43
N PHE A 6 26.85 -57.20 2.38
CA PHE A 6 25.93 -56.08 2.16
C PHE A 6 26.46 -54.71 2.59
N ILE A 7 27.54 -54.65 3.38
CA ILE A 7 28.13 -53.36 3.83
C ILE A 7 29.16 -52.82 2.82
N SER A 8 29.64 -53.65 1.90
CA SER A 8 30.61 -53.25 0.86
C SER A 8 30.02 -52.44 -0.29
N CYS A 9 28.68 -52.39 -0.45
CA CYS A 9 28.05 -51.75 -1.62
C CYS A 9 27.60 -50.30 -1.36
N LEU A 10 27.51 -49.86 -0.10
CA LEU A 10 27.06 -48.50 0.25
C LEU A 10 28.20 -47.46 0.38
N LEU A 11 29.47 -47.88 0.38
CA LEU A 11 30.62 -46.97 0.50
C LEU A 11 31.27 -46.60 -0.85
N LEU A 12 30.92 -47.27 -1.96
CA LEU A 12 31.44 -46.96 -3.30
C LEU A 12 30.63 -45.92 -4.07
N VAL A 13 29.42 -45.57 -3.63
CA VAL A 13 28.61 -44.48 -4.22
C VAL A 13 29.04 -43.10 -3.67
N CYS A 14 29.70 -43.05 -2.51
CA CYS A 14 30.14 -41.79 -1.88
C CYS A 14 31.49 -41.23 -2.39
N TRP A 15 32.19 -41.90 -3.30
CA TRP A 15 33.49 -41.43 -3.83
C TRP A 15 33.45 -40.89 -5.26
N LEU A 16 32.28 -40.81 -5.91
CA LEU A 16 32.15 -40.34 -7.31
C LEU A 16 31.41 -39.02 -7.52
N THR A 17 31.12 -38.24 -6.46
CA THR A 17 30.58 -36.87 -6.62
C THR A 17 31.36 -35.80 -5.85
N ALA A 18 32.58 -36.09 -5.40
CA ALA A 18 33.41 -35.14 -4.63
C ALA A 18 34.61 -34.54 -5.39
N GLU A 19 34.82 -34.84 -6.68
CA GLU A 19 35.96 -34.29 -7.46
C GLU A 19 35.55 -33.61 -8.78
N ILE A 20 34.49 -32.80 -8.77
CA ILE A 20 34.25 -31.80 -9.82
C ILE A 20 34.22 -30.40 -9.18
N PHE A 21 35.36 -30.03 -8.61
CA PHE A 21 35.75 -28.64 -8.43
C PHE A 21 37.23 -28.52 -8.75
N ILE A 22 37.53 -27.96 -9.93
CA ILE A 22 38.68 -27.14 -10.34
C ILE A 22 38.90 -27.37 -11.83
N ARG A 23 38.33 -26.49 -12.67
CA ARG A 23 38.98 -25.84 -13.83
C ARG A 23 37.98 -24.92 -14.56
N SER A 24 38.12 -23.61 -14.39
CA SER A 24 37.55 -22.63 -15.33
C SER A 24 38.29 -22.69 -16.67
N PRO A 25 37.60 -22.41 -17.78
CA PRO A 25 38.04 -21.29 -18.60
C PRO A 25 36.90 -20.36 -19.02
N THR A 26 37.20 -19.08 -18.88
CA THR A 26 36.57 -17.86 -19.40
C THR A 26 35.91 -18.01 -20.77
N THR A 27 34.64 -17.60 -20.89
CA THR A 27 34.07 -16.99 -22.12
C THR A 27 32.93 -16.04 -21.74
N SER A 28 33.14 -14.76 -22.08
CA SER A 28 32.24 -13.60 -22.21
C SER A 28 30.78 -13.73 -21.70
N SER A 29 30.37 -13.00 -20.67
CA SER A 29 30.06 -11.55 -20.67
C SER A 29 28.81 -11.17 -21.46
N SER A 30 27.86 -10.59 -20.70
CA SER A 30 26.75 -9.71 -21.12
C SER A 30 25.48 -10.36 -21.66
N SER A 31 24.45 -10.47 -20.80
CA SER A 31 23.06 -10.08 -21.12
C SER A 31 22.02 -10.34 -20.02
N VAL A 32 22.37 -10.94 -18.87
CA VAL A 32 21.33 -11.34 -17.88
C VAL A 32 21.24 -10.43 -16.63
N ASN A 33 22.19 -9.52 -16.44
CA ASN A 33 22.09 -8.47 -15.41
C ASN A 33 21.80 -7.11 -16.06
N GLU A 34 20.52 -6.83 -16.28
CA GLU A 34 19.87 -5.51 -16.31
C GLU A 34 18.63 -5.55 -17.21
N ILE A 35 17.58 -6.26 -16.78
CA ILE A 35 16.33 -5.52 -16.71
C ILE A 35 16.56 -4.58 -15.53
N LEU A 36 17.15 -3.41 -15.82
CA LEU A 36 17.27 -2.30 -14.88
C LEU A 36 15.85 -2.10 -14.31
N LYS A 37 15.57 -2.68 -13.14
CA LYS A 37 14.38 -2.34 -12.37
C LYS A 37 14.59 -0.87 -12.11
N LYS A 38 13.93 -0.02 -12.91
CA LYS A 38 14.02 1.43 -12.77
C LYS A 38 13.93 1.73 -11.28
N PRO A 39 14.92 2.41 -10.69
CA PRO A 39 14.90 2.72 -9.28
C PRO A 39 13.56 3.38 -8.95
N PHE A 40 13.00 3.03 -7.80
CA PHE A 40 11.69 3.55 -7.44
C PHE A 40 11.80 5.06 -7.24
N ASP A 41 11.26 5.80 -8.19
CA ASP A 41 11.27 7.26 -8.13
C ASP A 41 10.08 7.72 -7.29
N PHE A 42 10.37 8.05 -6.02
CA PHE A 42 9.35 8.48 -5.07
C PHE A 42 8.66 9.78 -5.51
N ASP A 43 9.41 10.75 -6.04
CA ASP A 43 8.88 12.04 -6.46
C ASP A 43 8.03 11.93 -7.72
N GLU A 44 8.43 11.07 -8.67
CA GLU A 44 7.61 10.74 -9.84
C GLU A 44 6.26 10.15 -9.41
N GLN A 45 6.25 9.24 -8.43
CA GLN A 45 5.00 8.64 -7.94
C GLN A 45 4.12 9.65 -7.20
N LEU A 46 4.71 10.54 -6.40
CA LEU A 46 3.97 11.65 -5.78
C LEU A 46 3.40 12.60 -6.83
N SER A 47 4.12 12.84 -7.92
CA SER A 47 3.64 13.64 -9.06
C SER A 47 2.46 12.98 -9.76
N LYS A 48 2.47 11.65 -9.95
CA LYS A 48 1.33 10.88 -10.48
C LYS A 48 0.09 11.00 -9.59
N ILE A 49 0.26 10.91 -8.27
CA ILE A 49 -0.85 11.14 -7.32
C ILE A 49 -1.37 12.56 -7.51
N ASN A 50 -0.49 13.56 -7.39
CA ASN A 50 -0.84 14.97 -7.51
C ASN A 50 -1.66 15.23 -8.79
N SER A 51 -1.14 14.85 -9.96
CA SER A 51 -1.74 15.07 -11.28
C SER A 51 -3.01 14.27 -11.57
N THR A 52 -3.45 13.40 -10.66
CA THR A 52 -4.67 12.61 -10.87
C THR A 52 -5.91 13.53 -10.88
N CYS A 53 -6.59 13.58 -12.03
CA CYS A 53 -7.88 14.25 -12.17
C CYS A 53 -9.02 13.32 -11.74
N LEU A 54 -9.60 13.57 -10.57
CA LEU A 54 -10.74 12.78 -10.09
C LEU A 54 -12.06 13.30 -10.70
N PRO A 55 -12.85 12.45 -11.38
CA PRO A 55 -14.16 12.88 -11.84
C PRO A 55 -15.10 13.13 -10.66
N LEU A 56 -15.84 14.25 -10.69
CA LEU A 56 -16.78 14.64 -9.62
C LEU A 56 -17.77 13.52 -9.25
N ARG A 57 -18.27 12.76 -10.24
CA ARG A 57 -19.18 11.64 -10.01
C ARG A 57 -18.57 10.58 -9.09
N GLU A 58 -17.34 10.16 -9.36
CA GLU A 58 -16.67 9.10 -8.59
C GLU A 58 -16.40 9.57 -7.15
N LEU A 59 -16.11 10.86 -6.96
CA LEU A 59 -15.98 11.44 -5.63
C LEU A 59 -17.31 11.45 -4.87
N ARG A 60 -18.45 11.64 -5.53
CA ARG A 60 -19.75 11.59 -4.88
C ARG A 60 -20.15 10.18 -4.44
N GLU A 61 -19.67 9.16 -5.14
CA GLU A 61 -19.89 7.76 -4.76
C GLU A 61 -19.26 7.43 -3.38
N LEU A 62 -18.18 8.12 -2.97
CA LEU A 62 -17.59 7.95 -1.63
C LEU A 62 -18.52 8.37 -0.49
N THR A 63 -19.44 9.31 -0.74
CA THR A 63 -20.45 9.75 0.23
C THR A 63 -21.81 9.08 0.03
N ALA A 64 -21.91 8.14 -0.93
CA ALA A 64 -23.17 7.57 -1.39
C ALA A 64 -24.23 8.63 -1.71
N ASP A 65 -23.80 9.78 -2.25
CA ASP A 65 -24.65 10.95 -2.53
C ASP A 65 -25.43 11.51 -1.32
N LEU A 66 -25.12 11.09 -0.09
CA LEU A 66 -25.83 11.53 1.12
C LEU A 66 -25.56 12.99 1.49
N VAL A 67 -24.40 13.50 1.06
CA VAL A 67 -23.97 14.88 1.30
C VAL A 67 -23.39 15.45 0.01
N ALA A 68 -23.55 16.76 -0.19
CA ALA A 68 -23.10 17.48 -1.37
C ALA A 68 -22.24 18.71 -1.01
N GLY A 69 -21.69 19.35 -2.04
CA GLY A 69 -20.93 20.60 -1.90
C GLY A 69 -19.68 20.47 -1.03
N SER A 70 -19.39 21.53 -0.26
CA SER A 70 -18.19 21.62 0.59
C SER A 70 -18.15 20.55 1.69
N THR A 71 -19.31 20.08 2.15
CA THR A 71 -19.42 19.01 3.14
C THR A 71 -18.90 17.68 2.57
N ALA A 72 -19.33 17.33 1.36
CA ALA A 72 -18.87 16.12 0.67
C ALA A 72 -17.37 16.18 0.37
N GLU A 73 -16.87 17.34 -0.07
CA GLU A 73 -15.44 17.53 -0.31
C GLU A 73 -14.62 17.34 0.98
N ARG A 74 -15.04 17.95 2.08
CA ARG A 74 -14.35 17.82 3.39
C ARG A 74 -14.37 16.36 3.87
N TYR A 75 -15.51 15.69 3.75
CA TYR A 75 -15.64 14.27 4.09
C TYR A 75 -14.66 13.43 3.27
N ASN A 76 -14.68 13.57 1.94
CA ASN A 76 -13.83 12.81 1.03
C ASN A 76 -12.35 13.05 1.28
N ARG A 77 -11.93 14.32 1.45
CA ARG A 77 -10.55 14.67 1.81
C ARG A 77 -10.11 13.98 3.09
N LYS A 78 -10.97 13.95 4.10
CA LYS A 78 -10.70 13.28 5.39
C LYS A 78 -10.65 11.76 5.19
N LEU A 79 -11.60 11.18 4.49
CA LEU A 79 -11.68 9.74 4.24
C LEU A 79 -10.45 9.22 3.50
N LEU A 80 -10.09 9.84 2.37
CA LEU A 80 -8.92 9.43 1.59
C LEU A 80 -7.62 9.65 2.38
N SER A 81 -7.57 10.66 3.26
CA SER A 81 -6.43 10.88 4.14
C SER A 81 -6.26 9.79 5.19
N PHE A 82 -7.33 9.10 5.60
CA PHE A 82 -7.29 8.00 6.57
C PHE A 82 -7.06 6.68 5.84
N ALA A 83 -7.76 6.46 4.72
CA ALA A 83 -7.57 5.29 3.87
C ALA A 83 -6.11 5.09 3.43
N GLN A 84 -5.41 6.14 3.00
CA GLN A 84 -4.00 6.03 2.62
C GLN A 84 -3.09 5.63 3.79
N ARG A 85 -3.43 6.00 5.04
CA ARG A 85 -2.69 5.58 6.25
C ARG A 85 -2.87 4.09 6.47
N SER A 86 -4.11 3.63 6.36
CA SER A 86 -4.47 2.22 6.49
C SER A 86 -3.82 1.35 5.42
N ILE A 87 -3.71 1.86 4.18
CA ILE A 87 -2.91 1.22 3.13
C ILE A 87 -1.45 1.11 3.59
N GLY A 88 -0.85 2.19 4.09
CA GLY A 88 0.53 2.17 4.59
C GLY A 88 0.78 1.12 5.66
N PHE A 89 -0.11 1.00 6.65
CA PHE A 89 -0.01 -0.06 7.66
C PHE A 89 -0.15 -1.46 7.07
N ARG A 90 -1.11 -1.69 6.14
CA ARG A 90 -1.27 -2.98 5.47
C ARG A 90 -0.02 -3.39 4.69
N GLU A 91 0.57 -2.47 3.94
CA GLU A 91 1.80 -2.75 3.18
C GLU A 91 2.98 -2.98 4.13
N MET A 92 3.09 -2.22 5.22
CA MET A 92 4.12 -2.44 6.24
C MET A 92 4.01 -3.82 6.88
N ARG A 93 2.81 -4.25 7.29
CA ARG A 93 2.58 -5.61 7.84
C ARG A 93 2.98 -6.68 6.85
N THR A 94 2.60 -6.51 5.58
CA THR A 94 2.93 -7.45 4.50
C THR A 94 4.44 -7.60 4.34
N VAL A 95 5.16 -6.48 4.27
CA VAL A 95 6.62 -6.47 4.12
C VAL A 95 7.35 -7.05 5.34
N LEU A 96 6.80 -6.84 6.54
CA LEU A 96 7.34 -7.41 7.78
C LEU A 96 6.94 -8.88 8.00
N GLY A 97 6.06 -9.44 7.16
CA GLY A 97 5.56 -10.80 7.31
C GLY A 97 4.56 -10.98 8.46
N PHE A 98 3.94 -9.90 8.95
CA PHE A 98 2.92 -9.97 9.99
C PHE A 98 1.53 -10.24 9.38
N PRO A 99 0.66 -11.01 10.08
CA PRO A 99 -0.69 -11.30 9.61
C PRO A 99 -1.51 -10.01 9.47
N PRO A 100 -2.55 -9.93 8.64
CA PRO A 100 -3.38 -8.72 8.55
C PRO A 100 -4.12 -8.42 9.86
N ILE A 101 -4.45 -7.15 10.10
CA ILE A 101 -5.29 -6.75 11.25
C ILE A 101 -6.73 -7.23 11.04
N ALA A 102 -7.30 -7.88 12.05
CA ALA A 102 -8.70 -8.28 12.05
C ALA A 102 -9.68 -7.11 12.25
N GLN A 103 -9.34 -6.14 13.12
CA GLN A 103 -10.16 -4.94 13.38
C GLN A 103 -9.29 -3.71 13.69
N TRP A 104 -9.41 -2.71 12.84
CA TRP A 104 -8.58 -1.49 12.80
C TRP A 104 -9.28 -0.22 13.27
N THR A 105 -10.61 -0.16 13.25
CA THR A 105 -11.38 1.00 13.74
C THR A 105 -11.88 0.82 15.17
N LYS A 106 -11.49 -0.27 15.86
CA LYS A 106 -11.80 -0.43 17.29
C LYS A 106 -10.93 0.54 18.09
N TYR A 107 -11.58 1.38 18.90
CA TYR A 107 -10.89 2.26 19.85
C TYR A 107 -9.92 1.44 20.70
N TRP A 108 -8.64 1.82 20.65
CA TRP A 108 -7.61 1.23 21.48
C TRP A 108 -6.42 2.17 21.56
N ASN A 109 -5.95 2.44 22.79
CA ASN A 109 -4.87 3.39 23.05
C ASN A 109 -3.92 2.80 24.10
N PRO A 110 -2.94 1.98 23.67
CA PRO A 110 -2.02 1.35 24.61
C PRO A 110 -1.08 2.37 25.27
N SER A 111 -0.67 2.09 26.51
CA SER A 111 0.30 2.90 27.24
C SER A 111 1.75 2.58 26.84
N GLU A 112 2.67 3.48 27.15
CA GLU A 112 4.10 3.25 26.90
C GLU A 112 4.65 2.06 27.73
N GLU A 113 4.10 1.82 28.91
CA GLU A 113 4.42 0.66 29.74
C GLU A 113 3.97 -0.64 29.07
N GLU A 114 2.76 -0.68 28.51
CA GLU A 114 2.27 -1.83 27.75
C GLU A 114 3.14 -2.11 26.52
N VAL A 115 3.54 -1.06 25.79
CA VAL A 115 4.46 -1.15 24.65
C VAL A 115 5.81 -1.73 25.09
N LYS A 116 6.40 -1.23 26.17
CA LYS A 116 7.69 -1.72 26.69
C LYS A 116 7.61 -3.18 27.16
N ALA A 117 6.50 -3.54 27.79
CA ALA A 117 6.23 -4.88 28.31
C ALA A 117 5.83 -5.91 27.22
N ALA A 118 5.77 -5.51 25.94
CA ALA A 118 5.35 -6.40 24.87
C ALA A 118 6.19 -7.70 24.80
N PRO A 119 5.57 -8.89 24.88
CA PRO A 119 6.31 -10.15 24.99
C PRO A 119 7.00 -10.59 23.69
N THR A 120 6.56 -10.06 22.55
CA THR A 120 7.09 -10.41 21.22
C THR A 120 7.26 -9.15 20.36
N VAL A 121 8.08 -9.23 19.30
CA VAL A 121 8.27 -8.14 18.33
C VAL A 121 6.98 -7.85 17.56
N GLU A 122 6.21 -8.88 17.23
CA GLU A 122 4.88 -8.71 16.62
C GLU A 122 3.92 -7.97 17.57
N LYS A 123 3.88 -8.35 18.85
CA LYS A 123 3.02 -7.65 19.82
C LYS A 123 3.45 -6.20 20.02
N TYR A 124 4.76 -5.97 20.04
CA TYR A 124 5.33 -4.63 20.08
C TYR A 124 4.87 -3.81 18.86
N TYR A 125 4.94 -4.40 17.66
CA TYR A 125 4.44 -3.79 16.43
C TYR A 125 2.96 -3.43 16.53
N GLU A 126 2.08 -4.34 16.96
CA GLU A 126 0.64 -4.08 17.08
C GLU A 126 0.32 -2.89 17.99
N LEU A 127 1.04 -2.76 19.11
CA LEU A 127 0.85 -1.67 20.06
C LEU A 127 1.32 -0.33 19.45
N ARG A 128 2.49 -0.33 18.82
CA ARG A 128 3.01 0.84 18.09
C ARG A 128 2.11 1.23 16.92
N GLU A 129 1.55 0.25 16.23
CA GLU A 129 0.61 0.44 15.13
C GLU A 129 -0.68 1.11 15.61
N ALA A 130 -1.24 0.66 16.74
CA ALA A 130 -2.42 1.28 17.35
C ALA A 130 -2.18 2.76 17.72
N ILE A 131 -1.00 3.07 18.26
CA ILE A 131 -0.58 4.45 18.58
C ILE A 131 -0.42 5.29 17.31
N ASN A 132 0.26 4.76 16.28
CA ASN A 132 0.56 5.51 15.06
C ASN A 132 -0.64 5.66 14.11
N MET A 133 -1.60 4.73 14.16
CA MET A 133 -2.93 4.92 13.59
C MET A 133 -3.69 6.01 14.33
N ASP A 134 -3.36 6.28 15.59
CA ASP A 134 -4.14 7.09 16.50
C ASP A 134 -5.61 6.63 16.49
N ARG A 135 -5.80 5.32 16.76
CA ARG A 135 -7.11 4.64 16.65
C ARG A 135 -8.22 5.35 17.41
N ARG A 136 -7.87 6.16 18.42
CA ARG A 136 -8.80 7.05 19.12
C ARG A 136 -9.56 7.97 18.18
N TRP A 137 -8.85 8.63 17.24
CA TRP A 137 -9.46 9.54 16.28
C TRP A 137 -9.98 8.80 15.07
N ASP A 138 -9.24 7.82 14.55
CA ASP A 138 -9.67 7.05 13.39
C ASP A 138 -11.01 6.34 13.63
N SER A 139 -11.24 5.78 14.82
CA SER A 139 -12.53 5.19 15.20
C SER A 139 -13.68 6.19 15.33
N GLN A 140 -13.38 7.48 15.53
CA GLN A 140 -14.40 8.53 15.69
C GLN A 140 -14.88 9.10 14.35
N TYR A 141 -14.06 9.07 13.30
CA TYR A 141 -14.42 9.65 12.01
C TYR A 141 -15.09 8.67 11.07
N PHE A 142 -14.62 7.42 11.01
CA PHE A 142 -15.10 6.44 10.03
C PHE A 142 -15.21 5.05 10.64
N PHE A 143 -16.30 4.36 10.33
CA PHE A 143 -16.35 2.91 10.56
C PHE A 143 -15.53 2.18 9.50
N GLU A 144 -15.25 0.91 9.80
CA GLU A 144 -14.45 0.02 8.96
C GLU A 144 -14.92 -0.04 7.50
N LYS A 145 -16.24 -0.05 7.27
CA LYS A 145 -16.81 -0.08 5.92
C LYS A 145 -16.48 1.18 5.11
N GLN A 146 -16.58 2.37 5.71
CA GLN A 146 -16.23 3.63 5.05
C GLN A 146 -14.74 3.68 4.78
N LEU A 147 -13.92 3.27 5.75
CA LEU A 147 -12.47 3.26 5.56
C LEU A 147 -12.06 2.31 4.43
N GLN A 148 -12.69 1.13 4.36
CA GLN A 148 -12.49 0.17 3.28
C GLN A 148 -12.90 0.75 1.92
N SER A 149 -14.06 1.43 1.82
CA SER A 149 -14.44 2.07 0.54
C SER A 149 -13.46 3.16 0.11
N GLY A 150 -12.89 3.91 1.06
CA GLY A 150 -11.82 4.86 0.79
C GLY A 150 -10.54 4.19 0.27
N MET A 151 -10.16 3.03 0.81
CA MET A 151 -9.01 2.27 0.32
C MET A 151 -9.24 1.70 -1.08
N ASP A 152 -10.42 1.11 -1.32
CA ASP A 152 -10.79 0.56 -2.62
C ASP A 152 -10.81 1.65 -3.69
N PHE A 153 -11.28 2.85 -3.32
CA PHE A 153 -11.23 4.02 -4.19
C PHE A 153 -9.79 4.40 -4.55
N LEU A 154 -8.88 4.46 -3.57
CA LEU A 154 -7.48 4.79 -3.81
C LEU A 154 -6.80 3.70 -4.66
N ASP A 155 -7.07 2.43 -4.42
CA ASP A 155 -6.50 1.34 -5.22
C ASP A 155 -6.96 1.42 -6.68
N LYS A 156 -8.23 1.76 -6.91
CA LYS A 156 -8.81 1.89 -8.25
C LYS A 156 -8.31 3.13 -9.00
N TRP A 157 -8.36 4.29 -8.36
CA TRP A 157 -8.16 5.58 -9.03
C TRP A 157 -6.77 6.17 -8.84
N VAL A 158 -6.07 5.74 -7.80
CA VAL A 158 -4.77 6.30 -7.38
C VAL A 158 -3.80 5.18 -6.96
N PRO A 159 -3.60 4.14 -7.79
CA PRO A 159 -2.82 2.94 -7.40
C PRO A 159 -1.38 3.25 -6.98
N ALA A 160 -0.86 4.42 -7.38
CA ALA A 160 0.43 4.95 -6.93
C ALA A 160 0.54 5.05 -5.40
N VAL A 161 -0.55 5.26 -4.66
CA VAL A 161 -0.54 5.31 -3.18
C VAL A 161 -0.06 4.00 -2.59
N ARG A 162 -0.69 2.88 -2.96
CA ARG A 162 -0.30 1.55 -2.48
C ARG A 162 1.11 1.19 -2.95
N ASN A 163 1.41 1.50 -4.21
CA ASN A 163 2.72 1.24 -4.78
C ASN A 163 3.84 1.97 -4.00
N ILE A 164 3.63 3.23 -3.61
CA ILE A 164 4.59 3.99 -2.80
C ILE A 164 4.90 3.27 -1.50
N TYR A 165 3.88 2.91 -0.72
CA TYR A 165 4.11 2.30 0.58
C TYR A 165 4.82 0.97 0.45
N ARG A 166 4.32 0.09 -0.41
CA ARG A 166 4.94 -1.22 -0.66
C ARG A 166 6.41 -1.09 -1.04
N ARG A 167 6.71 -0.28 -2.06
CA ARG A 167 8.07 -0.15 -2.61
C ARG A 167 9.03 0.49 -1.60
N LYS A 168 8.60 1.53 -0.88
CA LYS A 168 9.44 2.16 0.14
C LYS A 168 9.74 1.20 1.29
N PHE A 169 8.77 0.41 1.74
CA PHE A 169 9.03 -0.58 2.79
C PHE A 169 9.90 -1.74 2.31
N GLU A 170 9.71 -2.22 1.07
CA GLU A 170 10.61 -3.19 0.44
C GLU A 170 12.06 -2.68 0.38
N GLU A 171 12.26 -1.42 -0.01
CA GLU A 171 13.59 -0.78 -0.04
C GLU A 171 14.20 -0.68 1.35
N ILE A 172 13.40 -0.25 2.34
CA ILE A 172 13.85 -0.19 3.72
C ILE A 172 14.29 -1.57 4.20
N ARG A 173 13.54 -2.64 3.91
CA ARG A 173 13.93 -4.01 4.30
C ARG A 173 15.06 -4.60 3.46
N GLY A 174 15.32 -4.04 2.28
CA GLY A 174 16.40 -4.46 1.39
C GLY A 174 17.73 -3.73 1.60
N ARG A 175 17.80 -2.75 2.52
CA ARG A 175 19.04 -2.01 2.80
C ARG A 175 20.11 -2.92 3.42
N PRO A 176 21.41 -2.73 3.13
CA PRO A 176 22.49 -3.59 3.64
C PRO A 176 22.53 -3.73 5.17
N GLU A 177 22.15 -2.68 5.89
CA GLU A 177 22.11 -2.59 7.34
C GLU A 177 20.82 -3.11 7.97
N ALA A 178 19.82 -3.53 7.18
CA ALA A 178 18.60 -4.10 7.72
C ALA A 178 18.90 -5.44 8.41
N LYS A 179 18.39 -5.59 9.63
CA LYS A 179 18.50 -6.84 10.37
C LYS A 179 17.65 -7.91 9.70
N LEU A 180 18.23 -9.10 9.52
CA LEU A 180 17.52 -10.27 8.99
C LEU A 180 16.36 -10.68 9.91
N VAL A 181 16.64 -10.73 11.22
CA VAL A 181 15.64 -10.94 12.28
C VAL A 181 15.07 -9.60 12.70
N LEU A 182 13.75 -9.45 12.71
CA LEU A 182 13.08 -8.25 13.16
C LEU A 182 13.27 -8.06 14.67
N ASP A 183 13.62 -6.85 15.07
CA ASP A 183 13.64 -6.42 16.46
C ASP A 183 12.91 -5.09 16.64
N ARG A 184 12.81 -4.63 17.90
CA ARG A 184 12.06 -3.42 18.22
C ARG A 184 12.65 -2.15 17.59
N GLU A 185 13.97 -2.10 17.41
CA GLU A 185 14.65 -0.97 16.77
C GLU A 185 14.30 -0.89 15.29
N GLU A 186 14.29 -2.03 14.59
CA GLU A 186 13.86 -2.11 13.19
C GLU A 186 12.40 -1.70 13.02
N ILE A 187 11.52 -2.10 13.95
CA ILE A 187 10.12 -1.67 13.96
C ILE A 187 10.02 -0.15 14.15
N ASP A 188 10.78 0.41 15.08
CA ASP A 188 10.77 1.86 15.34
C ASP A 188 11.24 2.66 14.14
N TYR A 189 12.28 2.19 13.45
CA TYR A 189 12.75 2.75 12.20
C TYR A 189 11.66 2.75 11.11
N MET A 190 10.97 1.61 10.91
CA MET A 190 9.86 1.49 9.96
C MET A 190 8.74 2.49 10.24
N PHE A 191 8.36 2.69 11.50
CA PHE A 191 7.35 3.70 11.86
C PHE A 191 7.86 5.13 11.67
N GLY A 192 9.15 5.39 11.89
CA GLY A 192 9.79 6.66 11.57
C GLY A 192 9.65 7.00 10.08
N GLU A 193 10.06 6.08 9.22
CA GLU A 193 9.96 6.23 7.76
C GLU A 193 8.50 6.35 7.30
N TYR A 194 7.59 5.57 7.88
CA TYR A 194 6.17 5.69 7.59
C TYR A 194 5.62 7.09 7.86
N LYS A 195 6.03 7.76 8.96
CA LYS A 195 5.57 9.13 9.23
C LYS A 195 5.97 10.08 8.10
N THR A 196 7.20 9.94 7.59
CA THR A 196 7.70 10.74 6.46
C THR A 196 6.93 10.44 5.18
N ILE A 197 6.79 9.16 4.81
CA ILE A 197 6.06 8.73 3.61
C ILE A 197 4.61 9.21 3.67
N LYS A 198 3.94 9.01 4.81
CA LYS A 198 2.56 9.42 5.06
C LYS A 198 2.34 10.90 4.83
N LEU A 199 3.23 11.76 5.30
CA LEU A 199 3.10 13.21 5.13
C LEU A 199 3.22 13.62 3.66
N SER A 200 4.17 13.02 2.93
CA SER A 200 4.35 13.28 1.50
C SER A 200 3.17 12.80 0.67
N VAL A 201 2.69 11.58 0.90
CA VAL A 201 1.49 11.04 0.23
C VAL A 201 0.26 11.87 0.56
N GLN A 202 0.07 12.25 1.83
CA GLN A 202 -1.05 13.10 2.24
C GLN A 202 -1.01 14.47 1.54
N LYS A 203 0.17 15.07 1.38
CA LYS A 203 0.34 16.32 0.63
C LYS A 203 -0.03 16.14 -0.84
N ALA A 204 0.39 15.06 -1.48
CA ALA A 204 0.05 14.76 -2.86
C ALA A 204 -1.46 14.53 -3.06
N ILE A 205 -2.10 13.75 -2.17
CA ILE A 205 -3.56 13.54 -2.20
C ILE A 205 -4.31 14.86 -2.02
N ARG A 206 -3.88 15.74 -1.11
CA ARG A 206 -4.54 17.04 -0.91
C ARG A 206 -4.57 17.90 -2.18
N LYS A 207 -3.55 17.79 -3.03
CA LYS A 207 -3.46 18.51 -4.31
C LYS A 207 -4.39 17.97 -5.39
N MET A 208 -4.82 16.71 -5.28
CA MET A 208 -5.82 16.15 -6.21
C MET A 208 -7.17 16.87 -6.16
N PHE A 209 -7.48 17.48 -5.01
CA PHE A 209 -8.70 18.24 -4.79
C PHE A 209 -8.56 19.73 -5.18
N GLU A 210 -7.38 20.17 -5.60
CA GLU A 210 -7.20 21.52 -6.13
C GLU A 210 -7.74 21.58 -7.56
N ILE A 211 -8.37 22.70 -7.93
CA ILE A 211 -8.87 22.88 -9.29
C ILE A 211 -7.67 23.08 -10.22
N LYS A 212 -7.52 22.17 -11.19
CA LYS A 212 -6.45 22.23 -12.19
C LYS A 212 -7.03 22.47 -13.56
N GLU A 213 -6.36 23.32 -14.34
CA GLU A 213 -6.78 23.66 -15.70
C GLU A 213 -6.88 22.40 -16.58
N GLU A 214 -5.88 21.52 -16.50
CA GLU A 214 -5.82 20.24 -17.21
C GLU A 214 -7.00 19.30 -16.88
N CYS A 215 -7.56 19.39 -15.67
CA CYS A 215 -8.71 18.60 -15.25
C CYS A 215 -10.05 19.19 -15.72
N ARG A 216 -10.10 20.46 -16.17
CA ARG A 216 -11.35 21.10 -16.62
C ARG A 216 -11.91 20.45 -17.87
N HIS A 217 -11.09 19.90 -18.76
CA HIS A 217 -11.56 19.17 -19.95
C HIS A 217 -12.25 17.84 -19.61
N VAL A 218 -11.83 17.17 -18.53
CA VAL A 218 -12.45 15.93 -18.03
C VAL A 218 -13.83 16.22 -17.44
N VAL A 219 -13.96 17.34 -16.73
CA VAL A 219 -15.24 17.83 -16.18
C VAL A 219 -16.16 18.31 -17.31
N GLY A 220 -15.66 19.11 -18.25
CA GLY A 220 -16.41 19.66 -19.37
C GLY A 220 -16.96 18.63 -20.36
N LYS A 221 -16.22 17.55 -20.67
CA LYS A 221 -16.73 16.44 -21.50
C LYS A 221 -17.85 15.65 -20.81
N LYS A 222 -17.82 15.54 -19.47
CA LYS A 222 -18.86 14.83 -18.71
C LYS A 222 -20.14 15.66 -18.53
N LEU A 223 -20.04 16.98 -18.36
CA LEU A 223 -21.21 17.86 -18.33
C LEU A 223 -22.00 17.79 -19.64
N LYS A 224 -21.33 17.90 -20.78
CA LYS A 224 -21.95 17.74 -22.11
C LYS A 224 -22.62 16.37 -22.29
N LYS A 225 -21.98 15.29 -21.85
CA LYS A 225 -22.53 13.93 -21.94
C LYS A 225 -23.74 13.70 -21.01
N ASN A 226 -23.84 14.42 -19.90
CA ASN A 226 -24.99 14.35 -18.99
C ASN A 226 -26.15 15.20 -19.52
N GLU A 227 -25.88 16.39 -20.05
CA GLU A 227 -26.88 17.22 -20.76
C GLU A 227 -27.47 16.47 -21.97
N GLU A 228 -26.65 15.76 -22.74
CA GLU A 228 -27.11 14.93 -23.86
C GLU A 228 -28.01 13.78 -23.41
N LYS A 229 -27.76 13.18 -22.24
CA LYS A 229 -28.58 12.10 -21.68
C LYS A 229 -29.89 12.60 -21.07
N GLU A 230 -29.87 13.73 -20.39
CA GLU A 230 -31.09 14.37 -19.86
C GLU A 230 -31.99 14.86 -21.01
N ASN A 231 -31.41 15.42 -22.07
CA ASN A 231 -32.13 15.82 -23.28
C ASN A 231 -32.65 14.64 -24.11
N GLN A 232 -32.06 13.45 -23.98
CA GLN A 232 -32.59 12.24 -24.60
C GLN A 232 -33.76 11.67 -23.79
N ASN A 233 -33.65 11.61 -22.45
CA ASN A 233 -34.73 11.11 -21.60
C ASN A 233 -35.98 12.02 -21.65
N SER A 234 -35.81 13.35 -21.67
CA SER A 234 -36.93 14.29 -21.83
C SER A 234 -37.62 14.22 -23.19
N LYS A 235 -36.96 13.64 -24.21
CA LYS A 235 -37.54 13.41 -25.54
C LYS A 235 -38.34 12.10 -25.64
N PHE A 236 -38.09 11.14 -24.75
CA PHE A 236 -38.88 9.91 -24.65
C PHE A 236 -40.18 10.13 -23.88
N ASP A 237 -40.21 11.01 -22.89
CA ASP A 237 -41.42 11.32 -22.10
C ASP A 237 -42.49 12.16 -22.86
N VAL A 238 -42.16 12.71 -24.04
CA VAL A 238 -43.09 13.54 -24.84
C VAL A 238 -43.82 12.74 -25.93
N ASN A 239 -43.45 11.47 -26.15
CA ASN A 239 -44.06 10.62 -27.20
C ASN A 239 -44.93 9.46 -26.68
N ASP A 240 -45.16 9.36 -25.37
CA ASP A 240 -46.00 8.32 -24.73
C ASP A 240 -47.30 8.90 -24.09
N VAL A 241 -47.94 9.88 -24.73
CA VAL A 241 -49.31 10.34 -24.41
C VAL A 241 -50.18 10.39 -25.66
#